data_AF-A0A961LIB8-F1
#
_entry.id   AF-A0A961LIB8-F1
#
_cell.length_a   1.000
_cell.length_b   1.000
_cell.length_c   1.000
_cell.angle_alpha   90.00
_cell.angle_beta   90.00
_cell.angle_gamma   90.00
#
_symmetry.space_group_name_H-M   'P 1'
#
loop_
_entity.id
_entity.type
_entity.pdbx_description
1 polymer ?
#
loop_
_entity_poly.entity_id
_entity_poly.type
_entity_poly.pdbx_seq_one_letter_code
_entity_poly.pdbx_strand_id
1 'polypeptide(L)'
;MARGKKRIEPTFDAPADGRAMAVSADDRVVQPRKPAKRAPGKRKAGSARKARTSRQRLGFFGLIRGALYWSLILAIWGGIGLAGIVAFYGAKMPSATTWEVPARPPNVKIVSVDGKLIGNRGMTGGEAVGLHEMSPYIPQAVIAIEDRRFHSHFGIDPVGLARAMGSNLLKGRMHQGGSTLTQQLAKNMFLTPARTLERKVQEVLLALWLEQKHSKEQILTMYLNRVYFGSGAYGVEAASRRYFGKPARDVSLSEAALLAGLLKAPSRLSPARDPKAAGDRAKLVIAAMREQGMIGDTEFSLAMKAPATRAAAYWTGSENYVADRIMEELPGLIGDVKEDVVVDTTLDLTLQKLAENSIRDLIAAKGGKLNVSQGALVS
;
A
#
# COMPACT_ATOMS: atom_id res chain seq x y z
N MET A 1 3.87 76.91 6.11
CA MET A 1 2.79 76.64 5.12
C MET A 1 1.93 75.51 5.69
N ALA A 2 0.88 75.78 6.47
CA ALA A 2 -0.51 76.10 6.09
C ALA A 2 -1.40 74.89 5.74
N ARG A 3 -2.27 74.53 6.71
CA ARG A 3 -3.68 74.03 6.67
C ARG A 3 -3.99 72.66 5.99
N GLY A 4 -4.85 71.76 6.51
CA GLY A 4 -5.76 71.78 7.66
C GLY A 4 -6.56 70.48 7.87
N LYS A 5 -7.03 70.32 9.12
CA LYS A 5 -7.90 69.35 9.85
C LYS A 5 -9.07 68.70 9.05
N LYS A 6 -9.58 67.50 9.39
CA LYS A 6 -10.34 67.17 10.62
C LYS A 6 -10.40 65.68 10.99
N ARG A 7 -10.35 65.45 12.31
CA ARG A 7 -10.57 64.23 13.10
C ARG A 7 -12.02 64.19 13.59
N ILE A 8 -12.65 63.01 13.66
CA ILE A 8 -13.78 62.70 14.54
C ILE A 8 -13.55 61.28 15.09
N GLU A 9 -13.58 61.15 16.41
CA GLU A 9 -13.45 59.92 17.22
C GLU A 9 -14.78 59.63 17.96
N PRO A 10 -14.94 58.46 18.59
CA PRO A 10 -16.24 57.84 18.90
C PRO A 10 -16.78 58.18 20.30
N THR A 11 -18.08 57.95 20.52
CA THR A 11 -18.69 57.89 21.86
C THR A 11 -19.84 56.88 21.94
N PHE A 12 -19.83 56.13 23.04
CA PHE A 12 -20.91 55.33 23.61
C PHE A 12 -21.84 56.25 24.42
N ASP A 13 -23.14 55.95 24.53
CA ASP A 13 -23.93 56.12 25.77
C ASP A 13 -25.41 55.69 25.59
N ALA A 14 -25.88 54.82 26.48
CA ALA A 14 -27.28 54.70 26.89
C ALA A 14 -27.56 55.76 27.99
N PRO A 15 -28.81 56.00 28.46
CA PRO A 15 -29.28 55.19 29.61
C PRO A 15 -30.80 55.00 29.73
N ALA A 16 -31.16 54.22 30.74
CA ALA A 16 -32.51 53.85 31.18
C ALA A 16 -33.15 54.86 32.15
N ASP A 17 -34.48 54.88 32.17
CA ASP A 17 -35.36 55.19 33.31
C ASP A 17 -36.77 54.66 32.92
N GLY A 18 -37.68 54.12 33.72
CA GLY A 18 -37.86 54.04 35.16
C GLY A 18 -39.39 54.02 35.42
N ARG A 19 -39.87 52.98 36.13
CA ARG A 19 -41.18 52.85 36.83
C ARG A 19 -42.52 52.56 36.09
N ALA A 20 -42.97 51.33 36.34
CA ALA A 20 -44.14 50.95 37.16
C ALA A 20 -45.58 50.96 36.59
N MET A 21 -46.34 49.97 37.09
CA MET A 21 -47.82 49.78 37.10
C MET A 21 -48.42 49.14 35.82
N ALA A 22 -48.79 47.86 35.80
CA ALA A 22 -49.94 47.18 36.44
C ALA A 22 -51.20 47.17 35.55
N VAL A 23 -51.72 45.94 35.30
CA VAL A 23 -53.12 45.42 35.07
C VAL A 23 -54.22 46.40 34.56
N SER A 24 -55.25 46.07 33.79
CA SER A 24 -56.01 44.85 33.48
C SER A 24 -56.88 45.09 32.23
N ALA A 25 -57.33 44.06 31.52
CA ALA A 25 -58.73 43.60 31.43
C ALA A 25 -59.85 44.67 31.57
N ASP A 26 -60.71 44.65 30.54
CA ASP A 26 -62.00 45.32 30.37
C ASP A 26 -62.02 46.85 30.25
N ASP A 27 -62.52 47.35 29.11
CA ASP A 27 -63.87 47.93 29.04
C ASP A 27 -64.03 48.79 27.78
N ARG A 28 -65.04 48.47 26.96
CA ARG A 28 -66.13 49.38 26.54
C ARG A 28 -66.90 48.77 25.37
N VAL A 29 -68.05 48.14 25.63
CA VAL A 29 -69.39 48.73 25.86
C VAL A 29 -70.15 48.80 24.54
N VAL A 30 -71.30 48.13 24.47
CA VAL A 30 -72.63 48.71 24.17
C VAL A 30 -73.71 47.67 24.52
N GLN A 31 -74.67 48.04 25.38
CA GLN A 31 -75.97 47.35 25.57
C GLN A 31 -76.99 47.83 24.52
N PRO A 32 -78.06 47.06 24.22
CA PRO A 32 -79.33 47.36 24.91
C PRO A 32 -80.28 46.17 25.21
N ARG A 33 -80.99 46.33 26.33
CA ARG A 33 -82.36 45.94 26.77
C ARG A 33 -83.11 44.66 26.24
N LYS A 34 -83.61 43.93 27.26
CA LYS A 34 -84.66 42.86 27.42
C LYS A 34 -85.98 43.07 26.64
N PRO A 35 -86.92 42.07 26.47
CA PRO A 35 -87.31 41.03 27.47
C PRO A 35 -87.85 39.63 27.02
N ALA A 36 -87.94 38.73 28.03
CA ALA A 36 -88.98 37.71 28.32
C ALA A 36 -89.17 36.37 27.53
N LYS A 37 -89.25 35.29 28.36
CA LYS A 37 -90.09 34.06 28.34
C LYS A 37 -89.70 32.80 27.50
N ARG A 38 -89.58 31.70 28.28
CA ARG A 38 -90.07 30.30 28.14
C ARG A 38 -89.40 29.29 27.16
N ALA A 39 -88.96 28.20 27.80
CA ALA A 39 -88.95 26.76 27.47
C ALA A 39 -88.11 26.22 26.27
N PRO A 40 -87.41 25.07 26.43
CA PRO A 40 -86.50 24.54 25.41
C PRO A 40 -87.23 23.63 24.40
N GLY A 41 -87.06 23.93 23.11
CA GLY A 41 -87.37 23.02 22.01
C GLY A 41 -86.21 22.06 21.74
N LYS A 42 -86.51 20.75 21.68
CA LYS A 42 -85.60 19.72 21.19
C LYS A 42 -85.40 19.87 19.67
N ARG A 43 -84.22 20.33 19.24
CA ARG A 43 -83.74 20.18 17.86
C ARG A 43 -83.15 18.78 17.67
N LYS A 44 -83.69 17.99 16.74
CA LYS A 44 -82.99 16.83 16.17
C LYS A 44 -81.92 17.36 15.20
N ALA A 45 -80.66 17.16 15.58
CA ALA A 45 -79.52 17.39 14.70
C ALA A 45 -79.39 16.21 13.73
N GLY A 46 -79.42 16.50 12.43
CA GLY A 46 -78.70 15.72 11.44
C GLY A 46 -77.22 16.10 11.52
N SER A 47 -76.36 15.09 11.68
CA SER A 47 -74.94 15.11 11.38
C SER A 47 -74.57 13.64 11.13
N ALA A 48 -73.63 13.23 10.28
CA ALA A 48 -72.75 13.83 9.32
C ALA A 48 -72.04 12.59 8.74
N ARG A 49 -71.92 12.48 7.42
CA ARG A 49 -71.12 11.43 6.79
C ARG A 49 -69.71 11.45 7.37
N LYS A 50 -69.33 10.39 8.11
CA LYS A 50 -67.93 10.12 8.46
C LYS A 50 -67.19 9.71 7.18
N ALA A 51 -66.50 10.67 6.56
CA ALA A 51 -65.40 10.37 5.66
C ALA A 51 -64.32 9.64 6.47
N ARG A 52 -64.18 8.33 6.21
CA ARG A 52 -63.02 7.54 6.65
C ARG A 52 -61.81 8.04 5.86
N THR A 53 -61.07 8.98 6.43
CA THR A 53 -59.70 9.26 5.98
C THR A 53 -58.84 8.06 6.40
N SER A 54 -58.55 7.18 5.44
CA SER A 54 -57.49 6.19 5.60
C SER A 54 -56.17 6.94 5.72
N ARG A 55 -55.74 7.24 6.95
CA ARG A 55 -54.33 7.49 7.23
C ARG A 55 -53.59 6.20 6.86
N GLN A 56 -53.11 6.13 5.62
CA GLN A 56 -52.13 5.15 5.20
C GLN A 56 -50.95 5.32 6.17
N ARG A 57 -50.80 4.35 7.08
CA ARG A 57 -49.55 4.15 7.79
C ARG A 57 -48.52 3.92 6.67
N LEU A 58 -47.69 4.91 6.39
CA LEU A 58 -46.47 4.72 5.59
C LEU A 58 -45.67 3.68 6.37
N GLY A 59 -45.86 2.42 6.00
CA GLY A 59 -45.25 1.30 6.69
C GLY A 59 -43.76 1.42 6.54
N PHE A 60 -43.04 1.26 7.65
CA PHE A 60 -41.59 1.09 7.68
C PHE A 60 -41.09 0.11 6.59
N PHE A 61 -41.89 -0.90 6.25
CA PHE A 61 -41.68 -1.83 5.12
C PHE A 61 -41.70 -1.20 3.72
N GLY A 62 -42.51 -0.16 3.48
CA GLY A 62 -42.53 0.58 2.21
C GLY A 62 -41.29 1.44 2.02
N LEU A 63 -40.76 2.02 3.10
CA LEU A 63 -39.49 2.75 3.09
C LEU A 63 -38.30 1.81 2.85
N ILE A 64 -38.28 0.63 3.48
CA ILE A 64 -37.25 -0.39 3.24
C ILE A 64 -37.31 -0.91 1.80
N ARG A 65 -38.50 -1.21 1.26
CA ARG A 65 -38.67 -1.68 -0.11
C ARG A 65 -38.29 -0.62 -1.14
N GLY A 66 -38.61 0.65 -0.86
CA GLY A 66 -38.15 1.79 -1.65
C GLY A 66 -36.63 1.94 -1.62
N ALA A 67 -36.01 1.85 -0.44
CA ALA A 67 -34.55 1.92 -0.30
C ALA A 67 -33.84 0.78 -1.04
N LEU A 68 -34.35 -0.46 -0.95
CA LEU A 68 -33.81 -1.61 -1.69
C LEU A 68 -33.92 -1.40 -3.20
N TYR A 69 -35.08 -0.93 -3.68
CA TYR A 69 -35.29 -0.65 -5.11
C TYR A 69 -34.34 0.43 -5.64
N TRP A 70 -34.22 1.56 -4.92
CA TRP A 70 -33.29 2.62 -5.29
C TRP A 70 -31.83 2.18 -5.19
N SER A 71 -31.48 1.31 -4.22
CA SER A 71 -30.13 0.74 -4.12
C SER A 71 -29.80 -0.16 -5.31
N LEU A 72 -30.76 -0.94 -5.80
CA LEU A 72 -30.59 -1.79 -6.98
C LEU A 72 -30.42 -0.94 -8.24
N ILE A 73 -31.24 0.10 -8.40
CA ILE A 73 -31.12 1.06 -9.51
C ILE A 73 -29.75 1.74 -9.50
N LEU A 74 -29.30 2.23 -8.35
CA LEU A 74 -27.98 2.83 -8.20
C LEU A 74 -26.86 1.84 -8.52
N ALA A 75 -27.00 0.57 -8.13
CA ALA A 75 -26.03 -0.48 -8.46
C ALA A 75 -25.97 -0.75 -9.97
N ILE A 76 -27.13 -0.79 -10.65
CA ILE A 76 -27.20 -0.98 -12.11
C ILE A 76 -26.56 0.21 -12.84
N TRP A 77 -26.95 1.45 -12.50
CA TRP A 77 -26.37 2.65 -13.11
C TRP A 77 -24.88 2.78 -12.81
N GLY A 78 -24.45 2.45 -11.59
CA GLY A 78 -23.04 2.37 -11.22
C GLY A 78 -22.29 1.33 -12.05
N GLY A 79 -22.90 0.17 -12.29
CA GLY A 79 -22.36 -0.89 -13.16
C GLY A 79 -22.23 -0.44 -14.62
N ILE A 80 -23.25 0.21 -15.18
CA ILE A 80 -23.22 0.77 -16.54
C ILE A 80 -22.13 1.84 -16.65
N GLY A 81 -22.05 2.76 -15.69
CA GLY A 81 -21.01 3.78 -15.65
C GLY A 81 -19.61 3.17 -15.58
N LEU A 82 -19.40 2.16 -14.73
CA LEU A 82 -18.15 1.43 -14.63
C LEU A 82 -17.81 0.71 -15.95
N ALA A 83 -18.77 0.05 -16.58
CA ALA A 83 -18.60 -0.62 -17.86
C ALA A 83 -18.23 0.39 -18.97
N GLY A 84 -18.88 1.56 -19.00
CA GLY A 84 -18.56 2.64 -19.93
C GLY A 84 -17.13 3.18 -19.73
N ILE A 85 -16.70 3.36 -18.49
CA ILE A 85 -15.32 3.76 -18.15
C ILE A 85 -14.31 2.71 -18.63
N VAL A 86 -14.57 1.43 -18.34
CA VAL A 86 -13.70 0.33 -18.75
C VAL A 86 -13.63 0.21 -20.27
N ALA A 87 -14.76 0.32 -20.97
CA ALA A 87 -14.81 0.29 -22.43
C ALA A 87 -14.07 1.48 -23.05
N PHE A 88 -14.27 2.69 -22.52
CA PHE A 88 -13.62 3.90 -23.02
C PHE A 88 -12.10 3.85 -22.92
N TYR A 89 -11.56 3.47 -21.75
CA TYR A 89 -10.12 3.36 -21.57
C TYR A 89 -9.53 2.07 -22.16
N GLY A 90 -10.32 0.99 -22.22
CA GLY A 90 -9.94 -0.26 -22.88
C GLY A 90 -9.76 -0.09 -24.38
N ALA A 91 -10.63 0.69 -25.05
CA ALA A 91 -10.53 0.98 -26.47
C ALA A 91 -9.28 1.81 -26.85
N LYS A 92 -8.68 2.51 -25.88
CA LYS A 92 -7.43 3.26 -26.07
C LYS A 92 -6.17 2.40 -25.89
N MET A 93 -6.30 1.17 -25.41
CA MET A 93 -5.14 0.30 -25.23
C MET A 93 -4.77 -0.42 -26.53
N PRO A 94 -3.46 -0.71 -26.73
CA PRO A 94 -3.03 -1.64 -27.77
C PRO A 94 -3.76 -2.97 -27.61
N SER A 95 -3.98 -3.67 -28.72
CA SER A 95 -4.58 -5.00 -28.71
C SER A 95 -3.83 -5.92 -27.75
N ALA A 96 -4.56 -6.75 -27.00
CA ALA A 96 -3.99 -7.74 -26.07
C ALA A 96 -3.06 -8.77 -26.74
N THR A 97 -3.07 -8.84 -28.08
CA THR A 97 -2.18 -9.68 -28.88
C THR A 97 -0.76 -9.14 -28.99
N THR A 98 -0.53 -7.86 -28.71
CA THR A 98 0.81 -7.25 -28.71
C THR A 98 1.42 -7.15 -27.31
N TRP A 99 0.71 -7.62 -26.29
CA TRP A 99 1.20 -7.59 -24.92
C TRP A 99 2.14 -8.77 -24.70
N GLU A 100 3.36 -8.45 -24.31
CA GLU A 100 4.37 -9.44 -23.94
C GLU A 100 4.94 -9.04 -22.59
N VAL A 101 5.22 -10.04 -21.76
CA VAL A 101 5.91 -9.85 -20.49
C VAL A 101 7.29 -9.25 -20.80
N PRO A 102 7.58 -8.00 -20.40
CA PRO A 102 8.87 -7.39 -20.68
C PRO A 102 9.98 -8.23 -20.05
N ALA A 103 11.13 -8.34 -20.70
CA ALA A 103 12.29 -9.00 -20.12
C ALA A 103 12.62 -8.39 -18.74
N ARG A 104 13.10 -9.22 -17.82
CA ARG A 104 13.56 -8.73 -16.52
C ARG A 104 14.81 -7.87 -16.76
N PRO A 105 15.01 -6.75 -16.03
CA PRO A 105 16.26 -6.01 -16.09
C PRO A 105 17.43 -6.97 -15.82
N PRO A 106 18.48 -6.93 -16.66
CA PRO A 106 19.56 -7.89 -16.57
C PRO A 106 20.40 -7.68 -15.31
N ASN A 107 21.12 -8.73 -14.94
CA ASN A 107 21.98 -8.74 -13.79
C ASN A 107 23.37 -9.30 -14.08
N VAL A 108 24.39 -8.68 -13.49
CA VAL A 108 25.79 -9.07 -13.55
C VAL A 108 26.21 -9.68 -12.21
N LYS A 109 26.32 -11.01 -12.19
CA LYS A 109 26.81 -11.77 -11.04
C LYS A 109 28.33 -11.86 -11.13
N ILE A 110 29.05 -11.32 -10.15
CA ILE A 110 30.51 -11.29 -10.13
C ILE A 110 31.01 -12.33 -9.13
N VAL A 111 31.85 -13.27 -9.58
CA VAL A 111 32.34 -14.38 -8.77
C VAL A 111 33.87 -14.45 -8.73
N SER A 112 34.41 -14.92 -7.61
CA SER A 112 35.85 -15.14 -7.40
C SER A 112 36.34 -16.39 -8.12
N VAL A 113 37.66 -16.61 -8.08
CA VAL A 113 38.33 -17.78 -8.69
C VAL A 113 37.81 -19.13 -8.16
N ASP A 114 37.28 -19.15 -6.93
CA ASP A 114 36.65 -20.30 -6.29
C ASP A 114 35.11 -20.33 -6.41
N GLY A 115 34.54 -19.46 -7.26
CA GLY A 115 33.10 -19.38 -7.56
C GLY A 115 32.25 -18.71 -6.46
N LYS A 116 32.87 -18.13 -5.42
CA LYS A 116 32.13 -17.40 -4.39
C LYS A 116 31.66 -16.06 -4.92
N LEU A 117 30.50 -15.60 -4.45
CA LEU A 117 29.92 -14.33 -4.87
C LEU A 117 30.74 -13.16 -4.29
N ILE A 118 31.32 -12.35 -5.17
CA ILE A 118 31.99 -11.09 -4.83
C ILE A 118 30.95 -9.98 -4.73
N GLY A 119 30.15 -9.85 -5.78
CA GLY A 119 29.21 -8.76 -5.92
C GLY A 119 28.10 -9.14 -6.88
N ASN A 120 26.98 -8.46 -6.72
CA ASN A 120 25.91 -8.51 -7.69
C ASN A 120 25.59 -7.10 -8.17
N ARG A 121 25.62 -6.88 -9.48
CA ARG A 121 25.51 -5.56 -10.10
C ARG A 121 24.39 -5.62 -11.12
N GLY A 122 23.33 -4.88 -10.85
CA GLY A 122 22.07 -5.01 -11.55
C GLY A 122 20.94 -4.78 -10.57
N MET A 123 19.75 -4.53 -11.10
CA MET A 123 18.58 -4.31 -10.24
C MET A 123 18.17 -5.62 -9.56
N THR A 124 18.43 -6.75 -10.19
CA THR A 124 17.80 -8.04 -9.92
C THR A 124 18.82 -9.07 -9.43
N GLY A 125 18.53 -9.84 -8.39
CA GLY A 125 19.56 -10.57 -7.60
C GLY A 125 20.28 -11.78 -8.20
N GLY A 126 20.46 -11.88 -9.52
CA GLY A 126 20.97 -13.08 -10.18
C GLY A 126 20.02 -13.56 -11.26
N GLU A 127 20.08 -14.85 -11.57
CA GLU A 127 19.05 -15.53 -12.36
C GLU A 127 17.69 -15.52 -11.65
N ALA A 128 16.61 -15.71 -12.43
CA ALA A 128 15.27 -15.78 -11.87
C ALA A 128 15.12 -17.07 -11.05
N VAL A 129 14.75 -16.94 -9.78
CA VAL A 129 14.62 -18.08 -8.87
C VAL A 129 13.20 -18.63 -8.96
N GLY A 130 13.07 -19.93 -9.24
CA GLY A 130 11.79 -20.63 -9.22
C GLY A 130 11.20 -20.75 -7.81
N LEU A 131 9.88 -20.90 -7.69
CA LEU A 131 9.24 -21.07 -6.38
C LEU A 131 9.75 -22.29 -5.59
N HIS A 132 10.18 -23.33 -6.29
CA HIS A 132 10.76 -24.54 -5.70
C HIS A 132 12.23 -24.36 -5.25
N GLU A 133 12.88 -23.28 -5.69
CA GLU A 133 14.28 -22.96 -5.39
C GLU A 133 14.41 -21.89 -4.30
N MET A 134 13.29 -21.44 -3.73
CA MET A 134 13.24 -20.50 -2.61
C MET A 134 12.58 -21.14 -1.39
N SER A 135 12.83 -20.57 -0.22
CA SER A 135 12.17 -21.00 1.01
C SER A 135 10.64 -20.93 0.86
N PRO A 136 9.88 -21.97 1.25
CA PRO A 136 8.42 -21.98 1.13
C PRO A 136 7.75 -20.87 1.96
N TYR A 137 8.44 -20.37 2.99
CA TYR A 137 7.94 -19.28 3.82
C TYR A 137 7.87 -17.95 3.06
N ILE A 138 8.67 -17.74 2.01
CA ILE A 138 8.66 -16.51 1.21
C ILE A 138 7.32 -16.31 0.50
N PRO A 139 6.88 -17.20 -0.42
CA PRO A 139 5.61 -17.02 -1.11
C PRO A 139 4.43 -16.98 -0.13
N GLN A 140 4.46 -17.83 0.90
CA GLN A 140 3.43 -17.84 1.94
C GLN A 140 3.34 -16.51 2.68
N ALA A 141 4.47 -15.94 3.13
CA ALA A 141 4.50 -14.67 3.84
C ALA A 141 3.95 -13.51 2.97
N VAL A 142 4.32 -13.49 1.69
CA VAL A 142 3.85 -12.46 0.73
C VAL A 142 2.35 -12.60 0.47
N ILE A 143 1.86 -13.81 0.17
CA ILE A 143 0.42 -14.07 0.00
C ILE A 143 -0.34 -13.68 1.27
N ALA A 144 0.15 -14.08 2.44
CA ALA A 144 -0.55 -13.84 3.71
C ALA A 144 -0.80 -12.37 4.01
N ILE A 145 0.14 -11.49 3.66
CA ILE A 145 0.06 -10.06 3.99
C ILE A 145 -0.44 -9.18 2.84
N GLU A 146 -0.12 -9.52 1.59
CA GLU A 146 -0.47 -8.70 0.42
C GLU A 146 -1.79 -9.15 -0.23
N ASP A 147 -2.06 -10.46 -0.28
CA ASP A 147 -3.21 -10.99 -1.05
C ASP A 147 -3.71 -12.34 -0.53
N ARG A 148 -4.47 -12.32 0.58
CA ARG A 148 -4.96 -13.50 1.29
C ARG A 148 -5.76 -14.49 0.44
N ARG A 149 -6.35 -14.05 -0.67
CA ARG A 149 -7.18 -14.88 -1.55
C ARG A 149 -6.51 -15.11 -2.90
N PHE A 150 -5.19 -14.97 -2.97
CA PHE A 150 -4.43 -15.04 -4.22
C PHE A 150 -4.84 -16.21 -5.11
N HIS A 151 -4.99 -17.41 -4.55
CA HIS A 151 -5.36 -18.61 -5.31
C HIS A 151 -6.86 -18.71 -5.66
N SER A 152 -7.73 -17.92 -5.05
CA SER A 152 -9.19 -18.04 -5.20
C SER A 152 -9.81 -16.99 -6.13
N HIS A 153 -9.07 -15.94 -6.47
CA HIS A 153 -9.54 -14.89 -7.37
C HIS A 153 -8.84 -14.95 -8.73
N PHE A 154 -9.31 -14.17 -9.70
CA PHE A 154 -8.75 -14.12 -11.05
C PHE A 154 -8.47 -12.66 -11.43
N GLY A 155 -7.21 -12.23 -11.30
CA GLY A 155 -6.75 -10.87 -11.60
C GLY A 155 -7.17 -9.82 -10.58
N ILE A 156 -8.46 -9.78 -10.23
CA ILE A 156 -9.04 -8.85 -9.25
C ILE A 156 -9.75 -9.61 -8.12
N ASP A 157 -9.77 -9.01 -6.92
CA ASP A 157 -10.48 -9.56 -5.77
C ASP A 157 -11.64 -8.63 -5.32
N PRO A 158 -12.86 -8.79 -5.85
CA PRO A 158 -14.01 -7.99 -5.44
C PRO A 158 -14.38 -8.16 -3.96
N VAL A 159 -14.24 -9.38 -3.41
CA VAL A 159 -14.57 -9.66 -1.99
C VAL A 159 -13.50 -9.07 -1.08
N GLY A 160 -12.23 -9.19 -1.44
CA GLY A 160 -11.11 -8.56 -0.76
C GLY A 160 -11.19 -7.04 -0.79
N LEU A 161 -11.58 -6.47 -1.93
CA LEU A 161 -11.82 -5.03 -2.08
C LEU A 161 -12.97 -4.56 -1.17
N ALA A 162 -14.11 -5.25 -1.20
CA ALA A 162 -15.26 -4.92 -0.34
C ALA A 162 -14.90 -5.02 1.16
N ARG A 163 -14.16 -6.07 1.55
CA ARG A 163 -13.63 -6.24 2.92
C ARG A 163 -12.71 -5.09 3.31
N ALA A 164 -11.77 -4.72 2.44
CA ALA A 164 -10.82 -3.64 2.68
C ALA A 164 -11.57 -2.30 2.85
N MET A 165 -12.54 -2.00 1.97
CA MET A 165 -13.39 -0.81 2.05
C MET A 165 -14.16 -0.74 3.38
N GLY A 166 -14.82 -1.84 3.76
CA GLY A 166 -15.55 -1.91 5.03
C GLY A 166 -14.63 -1.68 6.23
N SER A 167 -13.47 -2.34 6.26
CA SER A 167 -12.49 -2.19 7.36
C SER A 167 -11.91 -0.77 7.46
N ASN A 168 -11.69 -0.10 6.32
CA ASN A 168 -11.17 1.26 6.26
C ASN A 168 -12.24 2.27 6.72
N LEU A 169 -13.51 2.03 6.40
CA LEU A 169 -14.63 2.86 6.86
C LEU A 169 -14.82 2.75 8.38
N LEU A 170 -14.78 1.53 8.92
CA LEU A 170 -14.88 1.26 10.36
C LEU A 170 -13.72 1.88 11.17
N LYS A 171 -12.50 1.84 10.64
CA LYS A 171 -11.28 2.30 11.34
C LYS A 171 -10.93 3.77 11.07
N GLY A 172 -11.70 4.46 10.22
CA GLY A 172 -11.50 5.89 9.88
C GLY A 172 -10.16 6.23 9.22
N ARG A 173 -9.35 5.23 8.83
CA ARG A 173 -8.02 5.38 8.24
C ARG A 173 -7.81 4.30 7.18
N MET A 174 -7.26 4.66 6.02
CA MET A 174 -6.88 3.70 4.99
C MET A 174 -5.73 2.83 5.47
N HIS A 175 -6.04 1.61 5.94
CA HIS A 175 -5.07 0.69 6.53
C HIS A 175 -4.80 -0.52 5.63
N GLN A 176 -5.84 -1.07 4.98
CA GLN A 176 -5.75 -2.19 4.05
C GLN A 176 -5.80 -1.72 2.60
N GLY A 177 -4.87 -2.22 1.78
CA GLY A 177 -4.89 -2.07 0.33
C GLY A 177 -5.85 -3.10 -0.29
N GLY A 178 -6.55 -2.72 -1.36
CA GLY A 178 -7.48 -3.60 -2.08
C GLY A 178 -6.94 -4.13 -3.41
N SER A 179 -5.66 -3.92 -3.72
CA SER A 179 -5.04 -4.42 -4.96
C SER A 179 -4.49 -5.84 -4.76
N THR A 180 -4.70 -6.71 -5.75
CA THR A 180 -4.16 -8.09 -5.79
C THR A 180 -2.68 -8.11 -6.16
N LEU A 181 -2.00 -9.24 -5.93
CA LEU A 181 -0.60 -9.43 -6.38
C LEU A 181 -0.47 -9.29 -7.91
N THR A 182 -1.44 -9.83 -8.66
CA THR A 182 -1.46 -9.74 -10.13
C THR A 182 -1.60 -8.29 -10.60
N GLN A 183 -2.44 -7.48 -9.93
CA GLN A 183 -2.54 -6.05 -10.18
C GLN A 183 -1.24 -5.31 -9.87
N GLN A 184 -0.61 -5.65 -8.74
CA GLN A 184 0.69 -5.07 -8.39
C GLN A 184 1.76 -5.43 -9.42
N LEU A 185 1.77 -6.67 -9.92
CA LEU A 185 2.66 -7.13 -10.99
C LEU A 185 2.43 -6.34 -12.28
N ALA A 186 1.18 -6.25 -12.74
CA ALA A 186 0.81 -5.51 -13.94
C ALA A 186 1.25 -4.04 -13.86
N LYS A 187 0.97 -3.39 -12.72
CA LYS A 187 1.39 -2.01 -12.45
C LYS A 187 2.90 -1.84 -12.54
N ASN A 188 3.68 -2.78 -11.99
CA ASN A 188 5.14 -2.68 -11.95
C ASN A 188 5.79 -2.99 -13.30
N MET A 189 5.15 -3.80 -14.15
CA MET A 189 5.73 -4.24 -15.43
C MET A 189 5.37 -3.35 -16.62
N PHE A 190 4.15 -2.81 -16.65
CA PHE A 190 3.60 -2.21 -17.88
C PHE A 190 3.25 -0.73 -17.74
N LEU A 191 3.12 -0.22 -16.51
CA LEU A 191 2.48 1.07 -16.28
C LEU A 191 3.41 2.07 -15.62
N THR A 192 3.21 3.34 -15.95
CA THR A 192 3.94 4.44 -15.33
C THR A 192 3.39 4.78 -13.93
N PRO A 193 4.14 5.50 -13.08
CA PRO A 193 3.71 5.85 -11.72
C PRO A 193 2.51 6.83 -11.61
N ALA A 194 1.92 7.26 -12.72
CA ALA A 194 0.86 8.27 -12.78
C ALA A 194 -0.46 7.86 -12.10
N ARG A 195 -0.96 8.61 -11.10
CA ARG A 195 -2.17 8.24 -10.33
C ARG A 195 -3.48 8.65 -11.01
N THR A 196 -3.80 8.06 -12.16
CA THR A 196 -5.03 8.35 -12.93
C THR A 196 -6.03 7.19 -12.93
N LEU A 197 -7.30 7.49 -13.21
CA LEU A 197 -8.36 6.48 -13.39
C LEU A 197 -8.05 5.59 -14.60
N GLU A 198 -7.58 6.19 -15.69
CA GLU A 198 -7.10 5.47 -16.88
C GLU A 198 -6.10 4.39 -16.52
N ARG A 199 -5.03 4.74 -15.80
CA ARG A 199 -4.03 3.77 -15.36
C ARG A 199 -4.64 2.66 -14.51
N LYS A 200 -5.60 2.99 -13.63
CA LYS A 200 -6.23 1.98 -12.78
C LYS A 200 -7.08 0.99 -13.59
N VAL A 201 -7.74 1.44 -14.65
CA VAL A 201 -8.45 0.56 -15.59
C VAL A 201 -7.45 -0.32 -16.35
N GLN A 202 -6.34 0.25 -16.82
CA GLN A 202 -5.26 -0.50 -17.48
C GLN A 202 -4.69 -1.60 -16.56
N GLU A 203 -4.45 -1.29 -15.28
CA GLU A 203 -3.99 -2.25 -14.26
C GLU A 203 -4.94 -3.44 -14.11
N VAL A 204 -6.25 -3.20 -14.11
CA VAL A 204 -7.27 -4.26 -14.02
C VAL A 204 -7.26 -5.15 -15.26
N LEU A 205 -7.27 -4.55 -16.45
CA LEU A 205 -7.32 -5.31 -17.71
C LEU A 205 -6.05 -6.11 -17.94
N LEU A 206 -4.87 -5.54 -17.65
CA LEU A 206 -3.59 -6.25 -17.71
C LEU A 206 -3.50 -7.37 -16.68
N ALA A 207 -4.04 -7.18 -15.48
CA ALA A 207 -4.08 -8.25 -14.48
C ALA A 207 -4.95 -9.43 -14.93
N LEU A 208 -6.12 -9.16 -15.53
CA LEU A 208 -6.98 -10.21 -16.08
C LEU A 208 -6.28 -10.95 -17.23
N TRP A 209 -5.59 -10.23 -18.12
CA TRP A 209 -4.82 -10.83 -19.20
C TRP A 209 -3.66 -11.68 -18.69
N LEU A 210 -2.91 -11.22 -17.68
CA LEU A 210 -1.82 -12.00 -17.07
C LEU A 210 -2.34 -13.33 -16.53
N GLU A 211 -3.49 -13.35 -15.86
CA GLU A 211 -4.08 -14.57 -15.30
C GLU A 211 -4.69 -15.49 -16.35
N GLN A 212 -5.06 -14.95 -17.51
CA GLN A 212 -5.49 -15.75 -18.65
C GLN A 212 -4.31 -16.48 -19.31
N LYS A 213 -3.12 -15.86 -19.31
CA LYS A 213 -1.92 -16.37 -19.99
C LYS A 213 -0.98 -17.16 -19.08
N HIS A 214 -1.00 -16.90 -17.77
CA HIS A 214 -0.07 -17.46 -16.81
C HIS A 214 -0.80 -18.04 -15.61
N SER A 215 -0.28 -19.17 -15.11
CA SER A 215 -0.73 -19.76 -13.85
C SER A 215 -0.40 -18.89 -12.64
N LYS A 216 -1.10 -19.11 -11.52
CA LYS A 216 -0.82 -18.45 -10.23
C LYS A 216 0.63 -18.57 -9.80
N GLU A 217 1.22 -19.76 -9.97
CA GLU A 217 2.62 -20.01 -9.64
C GLU A 217 3.57 -19.16 -10.50
N GLN A 218 3.31 -19.07 -11.81
CA GLN A 218 4.11 -18.22 -12.71
C GLN A 218 3.97 -16.74 -12.36
N ILE A 219 2.76 -16.26 -12.06
CA ILE A 219 2.51 -14.88 -11.63
C ILE A 219 3.27 -14.56 -10.35
N LEU A 220 3.19 -15.44 -9.36
CA LEU A 220 3.89 -15.26 -8.10
C LEU A 220 5.41 -15.29 -8.28
N THR A 221 5.91 -16.22 -9.11
CA THR A 221 7.33 -16.28 -9.48
C THR A 221 7.79 -14.96 -10.12
N MET A 222 7.06 -14.46 -11.12
CA MET A 222 7.38 -13.20 -11.79
C MET A 222 7.35 -12.01 -10.81
N TYR A 223 6.37 -11.98 -9.91
CA TYR A 223 6.26 -10.96 -8.88
C TYR A 223 7.47 -10.96 -7.94
N LEU A 224 7.78 -12.13 -7.34
CA LEU A 224 8.87 -12.27 -6.37
C LEU A 224 10.24 -12.00 -6.96
N ASN A 225 10.44 -12.20 -8.26
CA ASN A 225 11.71 -11.93 -8.95
C ASN A 225 11.86 -10.48 -9.43
N ARG A 226 10.81 -9.64 -9.35
CA ARG A 226 10.83 -8.27 -9.89
C ARG A 226 10.51 -7.20 -8.85
N VAL A 227 9.81 -7.55 -7.78
CA VAL A 227 9.37 -6.56 -6.81
C VAL A 227 10.54 -5.92 -6.07
N TYR A 228 10.44 -4.63 -5.80
CA TYR A 228 11.48 -3.88 -5.10
C TYR A 228 11.37 -4.08 -3.58
N PHE A 229 12.42 -4.63 -2.97
CA PHE A 229 12.50 -4.86 -1.52
C PHE A 229 13.23 -3.75 -0.77
N GLY A 230 13.76 -2.74 -1.46
CA GLY A 230 14.49 -1.63 -0.84
C GLY A 230 15.99 -1.79 -1.00
N SER A 231 16.74 -0.72 -0.68
CA SER A 231 18.21 -0.74 -0.69
C SER A 231 18.84 -1.22 -2.01
N GLY A 232 18.19 -0.94 -3.14
CA GLY A 232 18.62 -1.36 -4.48
C GLY A 232 18.28 -2.80 -4.86
N ALA A 233 17.66 -3.58 -3.97
CA ALA A 233 17.33 -4.98 -4.22
C ALA A 233 15.98 -5.14 -4.91
N TYR A 234 15.98 -5.56 -6.18
CA TYR A 234 14.80 -6.05 -6.89
C TYR A 234 14.82 -7.58 -6.95
N GLY A 235 13.70 -8.19 -6.62
CA GLY A 235 13.60 -9.64 -6.54
C GLY A 235 14.11 -10.21 -5.21
N VAL A 236 13.58 -11.37 -4.86
CA VAL A 236 13.77 -11.97 -3.54
C VAL A 236 15.19 -12.48 -3.30
N GLU A 237 15.87 -12.99 -4.33
CA GLU A 237 17.26 -13.44 -4.20
C GLU A 237 18.19 -12.28 -3.84
N ALA A 238 18.02 -11.14 -4.53
CA ALA A 238 18.78 -9.93 -4.24
C ALA A 238 18.51 -9.45 -2.83
N ALA A 239 17.23 -9.45 -2.42
CA ALA A 239 16.83 -9.02 -1.10
C ALA A 239 17.39 -9.94 -0.01
N SER A 240 17.34 -11.26 -0.19
CA SER A 240 17.87 -12.22 0.76
C SER A 240 19.38 -12.04 0.97
N ARG A 241 20.14 -11.90 -0.13
CA ARG A 241 21.58 -11.62 -0.03
C ARG A 241 21.85 -10.26 0.60
N ARG A 242 21.09 -9.24 0.20
CA ARG A 242 21.24 -7.86 0.70
C ARG A 242 20.99 -7.74 2.20
N TYR A 243 19.97 -8.42 2.70
CA TYR A 243 19.53 -8.29 4.10
C TYR A 243 20.08 -9.39 5.00
N PHE A 244 20.41 -10.57 4.49
CA PHE A 244 20.79 -11.72 5.34
C PHE A 244 22.09 -12.41 4.90
N GLY A 245 22.69 -12.01 3.78
CA GLY A 245 23.95 -12.59 3.29
C GLY A 245 23.83 -14.06 2.85
N LYS A 246 22.62 -14.53 2.53
CA LYS A 246 22.35 -15.93 2.15
C LYS A 246 21.34 -16.04 1.01
N PRO A 247 21.30 -17.16 0.27
CA PRO A 247 20.37 -17.34 -0.85
C PRO A 247 18.92 -17.44 -0.36
N ALA A 248 17.95 -17.15 -1.23
CA ALA A 248 16.52 -17.17 -0.90
C ALA A 248 16.02 -18.55 -0.43
N ARG A 249 16.69 -19.65 -0.83
CA ARG A 249 16.42 -21.01 -0.35
C ARG A 249 16.62 -21.19 1.15
N ASP A 250 17.54 -20.45 1.75
CA ASP A 250 17.95 -20.61 3.16
C ASP A 250 17.27 -19.58 4.10
N VAL A 251 16.28 -18.85 3.57
CA VAL A 251 15.52 -17.85 4.33
C VAL A 251 14.60 -18.52 5.34
N SER A 252 14.75 -18.15 6.61
CA SER A 252 13.88 -18.60 7.71
C SER A 252 12.53 -17.89 7.69
N LEU A 253 11.57 -18.41 8.46
CA LEU A 253 10.25 -17.81 8.63
C LEU A 253 10.30 -16.32 9.05
N SER A 254 11.12 -15.98 10.06
CA SER A 254 11.26 -14.60 10.54
C SER A 254 11.81 -13.65 9.47
N GLU A 255 12.74 -14.14 8.65
CA GLU A 255 13.36 -13.38 7.56
C GLU A 255 12.42 -13.23 6.37
N ALA A 256 11.68 -14.28 6.01
CA ALA A 256 10.61 -14.23 4.99
C ALA A 256 9.52 -13.23 5.39
N ALA A 257 9.11 -13.23 6.65
CA ALA A 257 8.17 -12.28 7.19
C ALA A 257 8.69 -10.84 7.14
N LEU A 258 9.99 -10.64 7.40
CA LEU A 258 10.62 -9.33 7.23
C LEU A 258 10.56 -8.89 5.77
N LEU A 259 11.00 -9.73 4.82
CA LEU A 259 11.01 -9.42 3.38
C LEU A 259 9.61 -9.06 2.88
N ALA A 260 8.60 -9.87 3.20
CA ALA A 260 7.21 -9.59 2.85
C ALA A 260 6.70 -8.29 3.49
N GLY A 261 7.15 -7.99 4.71
CA GLY A 261 6.86 -6.74 5.41
C GLY A 261 7.37 -5.50 4.68
N LEU A 262 8.53 -5.59 4.01
CA LEU A 262 9.15 -4.47 3.28
C LEU A 262 8.30 -4.00 2.11
N LEU A 263 7.56 -4.89 1.45
CA LEU A 263 6.79 -4.60 0.21
C LEU A 263 5.86 -3.39 0.36
N LYS A 264 5.28 -3.17 1.54
CA LYS A 264 4.40 -2.03 1.82
C LYS A 264 5.11 -0.68 1.64
N ALA A 265 6.36 -0.58 2.06
CA ALA A 265 7.14 0.65 1.99
C ALA A 265 8.65 0.34 2.07
N PRO A 266 9.27 -0.14 0.99
CA PRO A 266 10.58 -0.79 1.03
C PRO A 266 11.69 0.10 1.60
N SER A 267 11.78 1.34 1.12
CA SER A 267 12.76 2.31 1.64
C SER A 267 12.43 2.78 3.06
N ARG A 268 11.15 2.76 3.46
CA ARG A 268 10.73 3.26 4.79
C ARG A 268 10.91 2.25 5.90
N LEU A 269 10.60 1.00 5.59
CA LEU A 269 10.63 -0.13 6.51
C LEU A 269 11.94 -0.90 6.43
N SER A 270 12.94 -0.41 5.70
CA SER A 270 14.26 -1.04 5.62
C SER A 270 14.85 -1.20 7.03
N PRO A 271 15.33 -2.40 7.41
CA PRO A 271 15.92 -2.63 8.72
C PRO A 271 17.18 -1.80 8.97
N ALA A 272 17.89 -1.43 7.90
CA ALA A 272 19.06 -0.54 7.98
C ALA A 272 18.68 0.89 8.40
N ARG A 273 17.42 1.27 8.22
CA ARG A 273 16.92 2.64 8.48
C ARG A 273 16.05 2.72 9.72
N ASP A 274 15.12 1.77 9.87
CA ASP A 274 14.23 1.68 11.02
C ASP A 274 14.02 0.20 11.41
N PRO A 275 14.95 -0.37 12.19
CA PRO A 275 14.88 -1.77 12.61
C PRO A 275 13.59 -2.09 13.39
N LYS A 276 13.08 -1.12 14.16
CA LYS A 276 11.88 -1.30 14.98
C LYS A 276 10.64 -1.41 14.09
N ALA A 277 10.45 -0.47 13.15
CA ALA A 277 9.33 -0.52 12.23
C ALA A 277 9.37 -1.74 11.32
N ALA A 278 10.57 -2.17 10.90
CA ALA A 278 10.76 -3.42 10.16
C ALA A 278 10.28 -4.64 10.97
N GLY A 279 10.76 -4.75 12.21
CA GLY A 279 10.39 -5.85 13.11
C GLY A 279 8.91 -5.88 13.47
N ASP A 280 8.30 -4.72 13.75
CA ASP A 280 6.88 -4.63 14.05
C ASP A 280 6.01 -4.99 12.83
N ARG A 281 6.45 -4.63 11.62
CA ARG A 281 5.77 -5.07 10.40
C ARG A 281 5.93 -6.58 10.17
N ALA A 282 7.11 -7.15 10.41
CA ALA A 282 7.35 -8.59 10.29
C ALA A 282 6.44 -9.41 11.22
N LYS A 283 6.22 -8.95 12.47
CA LYS A 283 5.28 -9.59 13.41
C LYS A 283 3.85 -9.65 12.87
N LEU A 284 3.40 -8.60 12.16
CA LEU A 284 2.08 -8.59 11.52
C LEU A 284 1.99 -9.64 10.40
N VAL A 285 3.09 -9.86 9.66
CA VAL A 285 3.15 -10.90 8.63
C VAL A 285 3.08 -12.29 9.28
N ILE A 286 3.88 -12.56 10.31
CA ILE A 286 3.86 -13.82 11.06
C ILE A 286 2.46 -14.11 11.61
N ALA A 287 1.79 -13.10 12.19
CA ALA A 287 0.41 -13.23 12.66
C ALA A 287 -0.57 -13.54 11.52
N ALA A 288 -0.42 -12.90 10.36
CA ALA A 288 -1.26 -13.16 9.20
C ALA A 288 -1.05 -14.56 8.62
N MET A 289 0.18 -15.09 8.64
CA MET A 289 0.50 -16.46 8.23
C MET A 289 -0.16 -17.49 9.15
N ARG A 290 -0.10 -17.28 10.48
CA ARG A 290 -0.78 -18.13 11.46
C ARG A 290 -2.30 -18.10 11.28
N GLU A 291 -2.89 -16.91 11.12
CA GLU A 291 -4.34 -16.74 10.91
C GLU A 291 -4.85 -17.52 9.68
N GLN A 292 -3.99 -17.69 8.67
CA GLN A 292 -4.29 -18.42 7.44
C GLN A 292 -3.87 -19.90 7.48
N GLY A 293 -3.37 -20.40 8.61
CA GLY A 293 -2.95 -21.79 8.76
C GLY A 293 -1.69 -22.17 7.98
N MET A 294 -0.90 -21.18 7.54
CA MET A 294 0.36 -21.43 6.81
C MET A 294 1.50 -21.85 7.74
N ILE A 295 1.39 -21.54 9.03
CA ILE A 295 2.34 -21.92 10.08
C ILE A 295 1.59 -22.39 11.33
N GLY A 296 2.21 -23.29 12.09
CA GLY A 296 1.69 -23.78 13.37
C GLY A 296 1.99 -22.85 14.55
N ASP A 297 1.38 -23.15 15.70
CA ASP A 297 1.56 -22.37 16.95
C ASP A 297 3.01 -22.41 17.47
N THR A 298 3.70 -23.53 17.28
CA THR A 298 5.11 -23.69 17.66
C THR A 298 6.01 -22.78 16.82
N GLU A 299 5.84 -22.80 15.49
CA GLU A 299 6.59 -21.94 14.56
C GLU A 299 6.32 -20.46 14.83
N PHE A 300 5.04 -20.11 15.05
CA PHE A 300 4.65 -18.75 15.44
C PHE A 300 5.39 -18.30 16.71
N SER A 301 5.38 -19.12 17.75
CA SER A 301 6.00 -18.79 19.04
C SER A 301 7.52 -18.65 18.94
N LEU A 302 8.17 -19.49 18.12
CA LEU A 302 9.61 -19.42 17.85
C LEU A 302 9.96 -18.16 17.04
N ALA A 303 9.24 -17.87 15.97
CA ALA A 303 9.47 -16.71 15.12
C ALA A 303 9.29 -15.39 15.88
N MET A 304 8.31 -15.32 16.79
CA MET A 304 8.08 -14.15 17.65
C MET A 304 9.20 -13.90 18.67
N LYS A 305 9.95 -14.95 19.07
CA LYS A 305 11.09 -14.85 19.99
C LYS A 305 12.42 -14.57 19.27
N ALA A 306 12.51 -14.87 17.98
CA ALA A 306 13.71 -14.68 17.17
C ALA A 306 13.44 -13.73 15.98
N PRO A 307 13.26 -12.42 16.22
CA PRO A 307 12.98 -11.47 15.15
C PRO A 307 14.23 -11.22 14.30
N ALA A 308 14.09 -11.36 12.98
CA ALA A 308 15.11 -10.94 12.03
C ALA A 308 15.29 -9.41 12.15
N THR A 309 16.41 -8.94 12.70
CA THR A 309 16.63 -7.50 12.95
C THR A 309 17.97 -6.98 12.49
N ARG A 310 18.90 -7.85 12.10
CA ARG A 310 20.22 -7.44 11.62
C ARG A 310 20.35 -7.70 10.14
N ALA A 311 20.36 -6.62 9.37
CA ALA A 311 21.04 -6.62 8.09
C ALA A 311 22.53 -6.44 8.38
N ALA A 312 23.36 -7.43 8.03
CA ALA A 312 24.79 -7.17 7.93
C ALA A 312 24.98 -6.07 6.87
N ALA A 313 25.81 -5.07 7.16
CA ALA A 313 26.18 -4.07 6.16
C ALA A 313 27.09 -4.76 5.13
N TYR A 314 26.49 -5.40 4.13
CA TYR A 314 27.22 -6.19 3.13
C TYR A 314 28.06 -5.34 2.15
N TRP A 315 27.81 -4.02 2.06
CA TRP A 315 28.46 -3.15 1.06
C TRP A 315 29.57 -2.25 1.62
N THR A 316 30.35 -2.72 2.58
CA THR A 316 31.52 -1.95 3.07
C THR A 316 32.85 -2.66 2.86
N GLY A 317 32.86 -3.83 2.22
CA GLY A 317 34.08 -4.58 1.95
C GLY A 317 34.84 -4.08 0.72
N SER A 318 36.16 -4.27 0.74
CA SER A 318 37.10 -3.85 -0.31
C SER A 318 36.84 -4.52 -1.67
N GLU A 319 36.17 -5.66 -1.69
CA GLU A 319 35.73 -6.37 -2.90
C GLU A 319 34.79 -5.56 -3.80
N ASN A 320 34.15 -4.50 -3.27
CA ASN A 320 33.30 -3.62 -4.07
C ASN A 320 34.10 -2.79 -5.08
N TYR A 321 35.36 -2.45 -4.79
CA TYR A 321 36.21 -1.75 -5.75
C TYR A 321 36.47 -2.62 -6.98
N VAL A 322 36.66 -3.93 -6.79
CA VAL A 322 36.81 -4.89 -7.88
C VAL A 322 35.50 -4.97 -8.68
N ALA A 323 34.37 -5.07 -8.00
CA ALA A 323 33.07 -5.11 -8.66
C ALA A 323 32.76 -3.83 -9.46
N ASP A 324 33.15 -2.65 -8.95
CA ASP A 324 32.96 -1.38 -9.64
C ASP A 324 33.88 -1.28 -10.86
N ARG A 325 35.13 -1.73 -10.75
CA ARG A 325 36.06 -1.80 -11.88
C ARG A 325 35.56 -2.74 -12.98
N ILE A 326 35.01 -3.88 -12.60
CA ILE A 326 34.40 -4.82 -13.55
C ILE A 326 33.24 -4.15 -14.29
N MET A 327 32.38 -3.42 -13.59
CA MET A 327 31.26 -2.73 -14.23
C MET A 327 31.69 -1.60 -15.16
N GLU A 328 32.86 -1.00 -14.93
CA GLU A 328 33.48 -0.02 -15.84
C GLU A 328 34.00 -0.68 -17.11
N GLU A 329 34.63 -1.86 -17.00
CA GLU A 329 35.24 -2.56 -18.14
C GLU A 329 34.25 -3.41 -18.95
N LEU A 330 33.21 -3.95 -18.31
CA LEU A 330 32.28 -4.91 -18.91
C LEU A 330 31.63 -4.40 -20.22
N PRO A 331 31.16 -3.14 -20.33
CA PRO A 331 30.61 -2.62 -21.59
C PRO A 331 31.62 -2.62 -22.75
N GLY A 332 32.92 -2.49 -22.47
CA GLY A 332 33.97 -2.58 -23.47
C GLY A 332 34.18 -3.99 -24.02
N LEU A 333 33.78 -5.03 -23.25
CA LEU A 333 33.95 -6.44 -23.62
C LEU A 333 32.73 -7.02 -24.32
N ILE A 334 31.53 -6.74 -23.80
CA ILE A 334 30.28 -7.37 -24.27
C ILE A 334 29.24 -6.36 -24.79
N GLY A 335 29.53 -5.06 -24.74
CA GLY A 335 28.56 -4.01 -25.02
C GLY A 335 27.53 -3.85 -23.90
N ASP A 336 26.33 -3.34 -24.23
CA ASP A 336 25.26 -3.20 -23.26
C ASP A 336 24.84 -4.56 -22.69
N VAL A 337 24.82 -4.68 -21.37
CA VAL A 337 24.31 -5.86 -20.68
C VAL A 337 22.81 -5.94 -20.92
N LYS A 338 22.37 -6.88 -21.77
CA LYS A 338 20.95 -7.10 -22.13
C LYS A 338 20.34 -8.31 -21.44
N GLU A 339 21.18 -9.25 -21.03
CA GLU A 339 20.79 -10.52 -20.41
C GLU A 339 21.59 -10.71 -19.11
N ASP A 340 21.22 -11.69 -18.29
CA ASP A 340 22.00 -12.00 -17.10
C ASP A 340 23.38 -12.53 -17.49
N VAL A 341 24.42 -12.02 -16.84
CA VAL A 341 25.81 -12.39 -17.11
C VAL A 341 26.48 -12.83 -15.81
N VAL A 342 27.25 -13.90 -15.88
CA VAL A 342 28.18 -14.30 -14.82
C VAL A 342 29.58 -13.88 -15.24
N VAL A 343 30.24 -13.07 -14.41
CA VAL A 343 31.61 -12.62 -14.60
C VAL A 343 32.50 -13.39 -13.64
N ASP A 344 33.24 -14.34 -14.20
CA ASP A 344 34.32 -15.05 -13.51
C ASP A 344 35.54 -14.13 -13.41
N THR A 345 36.04 -13.93 -12.20
CA THR A 345 37.18 -13.04 -11.93
C THR A 345 38.40 -13.85 -11.48
N THR A 346 39.56 -13.19 -11.54
CA THR A 346 40.81 -13.71 -10.97
C THR A 346 40.95 -13.42 -9.47
N LEU A 347 39.94 -12.82 -8.83
CA LEU A 347 40.02 -12.42 -7.43
C LEU A 347 39.98 -13.64 -6.51
N ASP A 348 40.97 -13.76 -5.62
CA ASP A 348 40.94 -14.66 -4.48
C ASP A 348 40.48 -13.90 -3.24
N LEU A 349 39.30 -14.27 -2.70
CA LEU A 349 38.72 -13.60 -1.54
C LEU A 349 39.54 -13.77 -0.25
N THR A 350 40.34 -14.83 -0.15
CA THR A 350 41.25 -15.05 0.97
C THR A 350 42.39 -14.04 0.92
N LEU A 351 43.03 -13.90 -0.25
CA LEU A 351 44.09 -12.91 -0.46
C LEU A 351 43.56 -11.48 -0.33
N GLN A 352 42.37 -11.20 -0.87
CA GLN A 352 41.72 -9.89 -0.72
C GLN A 352 41.54 -9.52 0.76
N LYS A 353 41.07 -10.46 1.58
CA LYS A 353 40.86 -10.23 3.02
C LYS A 353 42.18 -10.03 3.76
N LEU A 354 43.23 -10.77 3.40
CA LEU A 354 44.57 -10.58 3.96
C LEU A 354 45.14 -9.20 3.60
N ALA A 355 44.98 -8.77 2.35
CA ALA A 355 45.38 -7.43 1.91
C ALA A 355 44.62 -6.31 2.63
N GLU A 356 43.29 -6.43 2.75
CA GLU A 356 42.46 -5.46 3.49
C GLU A 356 42.93 -5.32 4.94
N ASN A 357 43.12 -6.45 5.64
CA ASN A 357 43.60 -6.44 7.02
C ASN A 357 44.98 -5.80 7.13
N SER A 358 45.90 -6.13 6.22
CA SER A 358 47.26 -5.57 6.21
C SER A 358 47.26 -4.04 6.09
N ILE A 359 46.43 -3.48 5.18
CA ILE A 359 46.29 -2.04 5.04
C ILE A 359 45.61 -1.42 6.26
N ARG A 360 44.55 -2.04 6.80
CA ARG A 360 43.86 -1.56 8.00
C ARG A 360 44.81 -1.50 9.20
N ASP A 361 45.62 -2.52 9.40
CA ASP A 361 46.59 -2.60 10.49
C ASP A 361 47.70 -1.56 10.33
N LEU A 362 48.20 -1.35 9.11
CA LEU A 362 49.19 -0.30 8.82
C LEU A 362 48.65 1.10 9.09
N ILE A 363 47.42 1.41 8.66
CA ILE A 363 46.77 2.70 8.91
C ILE A 363 46.51 2.88 10.40
N ALA A 364 46.05 1.84 11.11
CA ALA A 364 45.84 1.91 12.56
C ALA A 364 47.16 2.17 13.31
N ALA A 365 48.26 1.52 12.90
CA ALA A 365 49.55 1.64 13.59
C ALA A 365 50.31 2.94 13.25
N LYS A 366 50.25 3.40 11.99
CA LYS A 366 51.10 4.49 11.48
C LYS A 366 50.34 5.71 10.96
N GLY A 367 49.04 5.59 10.71
CA GLY A 367 48.22 6.63 10.04
C GLY A 367 48.24 7.97 10.77
N GLY A 368 48.13 7.97 12.11
CA GLY A 368 48.20 9.21 12.89
C GLY A 368 49.56 9.91 12.82
N LYS A 369 50.67 9.15 12.75
CA LYS A 369 52.03 9.72 12.64
C LYS A 369 52.31 10.26 11.23
N LEU A 370 51.76 9.61 10.21
CA LEU A 370 51.96 9.96 8.81
C LEU A 370 50.89 10.93 8.28
N ASN A 371 49.89 11.28 9.10
CA ASN A 371 48.70 12.03 8.70
C ASN A 371 47.96 11.40 7.50
N VAL A 372 47.80 10.07 7.52
CA VAL A 372 47.14 9.27 6.47
C VAL A 372 45.97 8.51 7.07
N SER A 373 44.81 8.57 6.40
CA SER A 373 43.57 7.89 6.81
C SER A 373 43.06 6.85 5.80
N GLN A 374 43.71 6.74 4.63
CA GLN A 374 43.31 5.87 3.53
C GLN A 374 44.53 5.16 2.93
N GLY A 375 44.30 4.03 2.27
CA GLY A 375 45.34 3.27 1.59
C GLY A 375 44.76 2.45 0.45
N ALA A 376 45.58 2.19 -0.56
CA ALA A 376 45.24 1.34 -1.69
C ALA A 376 46.32 0.28 -1.86
N LEU A 377 45.91 -0.93 -2.25
CA LEU A 377 46.79 -2.04 -2.56
C LEU A 377 46.27 -2.72 -3.82
N VAL A 378 47.15 -2.91 -4.80
CA VAL A 378 46.93 -3.71 -6.00
C VAL A 378 48.17 -4.59 -6.14
N SER A 379 47.98 -5.89 -6.38
CA SER A 379 49.06 -6.87 -6.48
C SER A 379 48.88 -7.77 -7.68
#